data_AF-A0A3M2S9S5-F1
#
_entry.id   AF-A0A3M2S9S5-F1
#
_cell.length_a   1.000
_cell.length_b   1.000
_cell.length_c   1.000
_cell.angle_alpha   90.00
_cell.angle_beta   90.00
_cell.angle_gamma   90.00
#
_symmetry.space_group_name_H-M   'P 1'
#
loop_
_entity.id
_entity.type
_entity.pdbx_description
1 polymer ?
#
loop_
_entity_poly.entity_id
_entity_poly.type
_entity_poly.pdbx_seq_one_letter_code
_entity_poly.pdbx_strand_id
1 'polypeptide(L)'
;MKPPATEYDSDDEILIDNTEALTLRSKKTDRQKKKLERKSKKKAAKPHLLSLYPELIIEILTHLRPSDIISYQQTCRSAKAFVEHHDTSIARSIISYQYSVLAKCFPRPVFLDAVDRKYYDVMLNERRQMLLTIHRKPYAHIAKHDASILCSCLTCVLAWNNLCLIVDLSHWTNSAIAHGKPIPMMPRGQNPEWNLELVEKHAEVVHRALKSTLWYALLLQRHLQTTVFGIRRYTSKDGEAGYGLNDDDVATETDAFCARDGPPSYEFPLHRDTYYSLQTYLPNRIWKKEGDEWRYQPDDQHFRDLEWMMSMPGKWMKPVEDEKKDEEEVKEEQPVGQEVTNIE
;
A
#
# COMPACT_ATOMS: atom_id res chain seq x y z
N MET A 1 84.78 22.27 48.36
CA MET A 1 84.90 21.07 49.21
C MET A 1 83.51 20.67 49.68
N LYS A 2 83.07 19.46 49.34
CA LYS A 2 81.82 18.82 49.82
C LYS A 2 82.07 18.23 51.21
N PRO A 3 81.10 18.32 52.16
CA PRO A 3 80.89 17.30 53.17
C PRO A 3 79.77 16.33 52.74
N PRO A 4 79.66 15.16 53.42
CA PRO A 4 79.16 13.93 52.81
C PRO A 4 77.65 13.74 52.92
N ALA A 5 77.15 12.90 52.01
CA ALA A 5 75.78 12.42 51.96
C ALA A 5 75.48 11.51 53.15
N THR A 6 74.28 11.67 53.72
CA THR A 6 73.63 10.65 54.52
C THR A 6 72.55 10.02 53.65
N GLU A 7 72.74 8.74 53.35
CA GLU A 7 71.71 7.86 52.82
C GLU A 7 70.76 7.50 53.96
N TYR A 8 69.48 7.83 53.81
CA TYR A 8 68.39 7.10 54.44
C TYR A 8 67.45 6.66 53.32
N ASP A 9 67.48 5.36 53.09
CA ASP A 9 66.53 4.58 52.32
C ASP A 9 65.32 4.27 53.22
N SER A 10 64.10 4.42 52.71
CA SER A 10 63.01 3.43 52.79
C SER A 10 61.63 4.06 52.65
N ASP A 11 61.00 3.77 51.51
CA ASP A 11 59.56 3.53 51.33
C ASP A 11 58.58 4.65 51.69
N ASP A 12 58.38 5.55 50.73
CA ASP A 12 57.12 6.29 50.59
C ASP A 12 56.00 5.32 50.14
N GLU A 13 55.45 4.55 51.08
CA GLU A 13 54.18 3.87 50.86
C GLU A 13 53.10 4.91 50.56
N ILE A 14 52.47 4.78 49.38
CA ILE A 14 51.31 5.59 48.99
C ILE A 14 50.22 5.35 50.04
N LEU A 15 49.90 6.37 50.83
CA LEU A 15 48.85 6.34 51.83
C LEU A 15 47.48 6.17 51.14
N ILE A 16 47.00 4.93 51.03
CA ILE A 16 45.66 4.62 50.57
C ILE A 16 44.71 4.91 51.72
N ASP A 17 43.85 5.92 51.53
CA ASP A 17 42.80 6.29 52.48
C ASP A 17 41.75 5.18 52.55
N ASN A 18 41.94 4.26 53.51
CA ASN A 18 41.03 3.16 53.82
C ASN A 18 39.87 3.59 54.74
N THR A 19 39.62 4.90 54.91
CA THR A 19 38.53 5.35 55.79
C THR A 19 37.17 5.10 55.16
N GLU A 20 36.34 4.34 55.88
CA GLU A 20 34.94 4.15 55.52
C GLU A 20 34.23 5.51 55.53
N ALA A 21 33.55 5.87 54.43
CA ALA A 21 32.94 7.19 54.28
C ALA A 21 31.99 7.49 55.46
N LEU A 22 32.36 8.48 56.28
CA LEU A 22 31.62 8.90 57.46
C LEU A 22 30.15 9.16 57.11
N THR A 23 29.24 8.40 57.74
CA THR A 23 27.79 8.63 57.56
C THR A 23 27.40 9.96 58.22
N LEU A 24 27.38 11.03 57.42
CA LEU A 24 26.96 12.36 57.87
C LEU A 24 25.47 12.34 58.27
N ARG A 25 25.19 12.11 59.56
CA ARG A 25 23.85 12.17 60.20
C ARG A 25 23.51 13.60 60.61
N SER A 26 23.47 14.50 59.64
CA SER A 26 23.02 15.88 59.84
C SER A 26 21.53 16.01 59.51
N LYS A 27 20.78 16.80 60.29
CA LYS A 27 19.38 17.14 59.95
C LYS A 27 19.25 17.72 58.53
N LYS A 28 20.30 18.36 58.00
CA LYS A 28 20.34 18.92 56.64
C LYS A 28 20.53 17.83 55.58
N THR A 29 21.39 16.83 55.83
CA THR A 29 21.62 15.70 54.93
C THR A 29 20.42 14.77 54.89
N ASP A 30 19.74 14.53 56.02
CA ASP A 30 18.49 13.76 56.07
C ASP A 30 17.34 14.45 55.31
N ARG A 31 17.25 15.78 55.41
CA ARG A 31 16.28 16.55 54.62
C ARG A 31 16.58 16.48 53.12
N GLN A 32 17.85 16.52 52.72
CA GLN A 32 18.25 16.35 51.31
C GLN A 32 17.99 14.92 50.82
N LYS A 33 18.32 13.89 51.59
CA LYS A 33 18.01 12.48 51.28
C LYS A 33 16.50 12.27 51.14
N LYS A 34 15.68 12.73 52.10
CA LYS A 34 14.20 12.69 51.99
C LYS A 34 13.67 13.48 50.79
N LYS A 35 14.30 14.61 50.41
CA LYS A 35 13.92 15.39 49.22
C LYS A 35 14.28 14.66 47.93
N LEU A 36 15.44 13.99 47.88
CA LEU A 36 15.89 13.16 46.77
C LEU A 36 15.03 11.90 46.63
N GLU A 37 14.70 11.22 47.73
CA GLU A 37 13.78 10.07 47.77
C GLU A 37 12.36 10.46 47.39
N ARG A 38 11.86 11.62 47.82
CA ARG A 38 10.56 12.13 47.36
C ARG A 38 10.60 12.50 45.88
N LYS A 39 11.72 13.01 45.37
CA LYS A 39 11.92 13.26 43.94
C LYS A 39 12.05 11.97 43.14
N SER A 40 12.72 10.94 43.66
CA SER A 40 12.88 9.64 43.00
C SER A 40 11.57 8.85 43.00
N LYS A 41 10.80 8.85 44.10
CA LYS A 41 9.44 8.30 44.17
C LYS A 41 8.45 9.02 43.27
N LYS A 42 8.58 10.35 43.09
CA LYS A 42 7.83 11.12 42.08
C LYS A 42 8.33 10.91 40.65
N LYS A 43 9.57 10.42 40.47
CA LYS A 43 10.19 10.04 39.19
C LYS A 43 9.99 8.56 38.85
N ALA A 44 9.36 7.76 39.71
CA ALA A 44 8.87 6.45 39.30
C ALA A 44 8.02 6.69 38.04
N ALA A 45 8.50 6.16 36.91
CA ALA A 45 8.03 6.54 35.59
C ALA A 45 6.51 6.38 35.57
N LYS A 46 5.79 7.47 35.31
CA LYS A 46 4.34 7.37 35.11
C LYS A 46 4.11 6.32 34.01
N PRO A 47 3.14 5.41 34.17
CA PRO A 47 2.83 4.47 33.12
C PRO A 47 2.52 5.26 31.85
N HIS A 48 3.20 4.88 30.77
CA HIS A 48 3.02 5.46 29.44
C HIS A 48 2.75 4.31 28.46
N LEU A 49 2.19 4.59 27.28
CA LEU A 49 1.75 3.55 26.34
C LEU A 49 2.85 2.50 26.05
N LEU A 50 4.09 2.94 25.86
CA LEU A 50 5.24 2.07 25.58
C LEU A 50 5.76 1.27 26.80
N SER A 51 5.21 1.50 28.00
CA SER A 51 5.47 0.66 29.19
C SER A 51 4.54 -0.55 29.28
N LEU A 52 3.55 -0.66 28.40
CA LEU A 52 2.69 -1.83 28.29
C LEU A 52 3.43 -2.98 27.60
N TYR A 53 2.92 -4.20 27.78
CA TYR A 53 3.37 -5.35 27.01
C TYR A 53 3.10 -5.15 25.51
N PRO A 54 4.01 -5.61 24.62
CA PRO A 54 3.86 -5.46 23.17
C PRO A 54 2.49 -5.89 22.65
N GLU A 55 1.97 -7.02 23.13
CA GLU A 55 0.67 -7.55 22.70
C GLU A 55 -0.49 -6.60 22.98
N LEU A 56 -0.46 -5.89 24.12
CA LEU A 56 -1.49 -4.91 24.45
C LEU A 56 -1.39 -3.68 23.55
N ILE A 57 -0.17 -3.28 23.20
CA ILE A 57 0.04 -2.15 22.28
C ILE A 57 -0.46 -2.55 20.89
N ILE A 58 -0.13 -3.75 20.41
CA ILE A 58 -0.62 -4.28 19.12
C ILE A 58 -2.15 -4.27 19.11
N GLU A 59 -2.79 -4.87 20.12
CA GLU A 59 -4.25 -4.89 20.23
C GLU A 59 -4.86 -3.49 20.16
N ILE A 60 -4.35 -2.53 20.96
CA ILE A 60 -4.79 -1.13 20.92
C ILE A 60 -4.66 -0.55 19.51
N LEU A 61 -3.52 -0.79 18.85
CA LEU A 61 -3.28 -0.28 17.49
C LEU A 61 -4.20 -0.92 16.45
N THR A 62 -4.66 -2.17 16.62
CA THR A 62 -5.60 -2.80 15.68
C THR A 62 -6.98 -2.15 15.65
N HIS A 63 -7.36 -1.43 16.73
CA HIS A 63 -8.60 -0.64 16.79
C HIS A 63 -8.46 0.74 16.15
N LEU A 64 -7.26 1.13 15.71
CA LEU A 64 -7.01 2.41 15.06
C LEU A 64 -7.06 2.27 13.53
N ARG A 65 -7.29 3.39 12.85
CA ARG A 65 -7.14 3.47 11.39
C ARG A 65 -5.67 3.39 10.99
N PRO A 66 -5.34 2.80 9.83
CA PRO A 66 -3.99 2.83 9.28
C PRO A 66 -3.35 4.24 9.24
N SER A 67 -4.12 5.28 8.88
CA SER A 67 -3.66 6.68 8.89
C SER A 67 -3.23 7.17 10.27
N ASP A 68 -3.93 6.75 11.33
CA ASP A 68 -3.67 7.17 12.70
C ASP A 68 -2.42 6.44 13.24
N ILE A 69 -2.21 5.19 12.85
CA ILE A 69 -1.00 4.42 13.18
C ILE A 69 0.23 5.01 12.50
N ILE A 70 0.12 5.40 11.22
CA ILE A 70 1.21 6.07 10.51
C ILE A 70 1.52 7.43 11.14
N SER A 71 0.50 8.14 11.63
CA SER A 71 0.69 9.38 12.39
C SER A 71 1.38 9.10 13.74
N TYR A 72 1.00 8.02 14.42
CA TYR A 72 1.62 7.57 15.67
C TYR A 72 3.12 7.24 15.48
N GLN A 73 3.51 6.60 14.36
CA GLN A 73 4.91 6.35 14.03
C GLN A 73 5.78 7.62 14.04
N GLN A 74 5.19 8.77 13.72
CA GLN A 74 5.92 10.05 13.63
C GLN A 74 6.10 10.73 14.99
N THR A 75 5.44 10.25 16.05
CA THR A 75 5.47 10.90 17.37
C THR A 75 6.80 10.73 18.10
N CYS A 76 7.43 9.56 18.03
CA CYS A 76 8.75 9.32 18.61
C CYS A 76 9.46 8.12 17.97
N ARG A 77 10.78 8.04 18.15
CA ARG A 77 11.62 6.95 17.59
C ARG A 77 11.20 5.57 18.08
N SER A 78 10.79 5.45 19.34
CA SER A 78 10.34 4.17 19.91
C SER A 78 9.02 3.71 19.31
N ALA A 79 8.07 4.62 19.09
CA ALA A 79 6.81 4.32 18.40
C ALA A 79 7.08 3.87 16.96
N LYS A 80 7.94 4.60 16.24
CA LYS A 80 8.38 4.22 14.89
C LYS A 80 8.95 2.80 14.86
N ALA A 81 9.97 2.53 15.67
CA ALA A 81 10.64 1.23 15.72
C ALA A 81 9.67 0.09 16.11
N PHE A 82 8.76 0.34 17.05
CA PHE A 82 7.76 -0.63 17.47
C PHE A 82 6.81 -1.01 16.32
N VAL A 83 6.21 -0.01 15.66
CA VAL A 83 5.27 -0.27 14.57
C VAL A 83 5.98 -0.86 13.35
N GLU A 84 7.20 -0.40 13.01
CA GLU A 84 7.97 -1.00 11.91
C GLU A 84 8.29 -2.47 12.18
N HIS A 85 8.60 -2.84 13.43
CA HIS A 85 8.86 -4.22 13.81
C HIS A 85 7.61 -5.11 13.74
N HIS A 86 6.44 -4.56 14.10
CA HIS A 86 5.17 -5.30 14.13
C HIS A 86 4.23 -4.98 12.96
N ASP A 87 4.73 -4.34 11.89
CA ASP A 87 3.95 -3.82 10.74
C ASP A 87 2.99 -4.87 10.18
N THR A 88 3.50 -6.07 9.92
CA THR A 88 2.73 -7.15 9.29
C THR A 88 1.66 -7.71 10.23
N SER A 89 1.94 -7.82 11.53
CA SER A 89 0.97 -8.35 12.51
C SER A 89 -0.20 -7.38 12.67
N ILE A 90 0.11 -6.11 12.95
CA ILE A 90 -0.89 -5.05 13.13
C ILE A 90 -1.75 -4.92 11.85
N ALA A 91 -1.11 -4.82 10.69
CA ALA A 91 -1.82 -4.60 9.44
C ALA A 91 -2.70 -5.79 9.03
N ARG A 92 -2.25 -7.03 9.24
CA ARG A 92 -3.07 -8.22 8.95
C ARG A 92 -4.36 -8.25 9.76
N SER A 93 -4.27 -7.96 11.06
CA SER A 93 -5.45 -7.89 11.93
C SER A 93 -6.42 -6.81 11.45
N ILE A 94 -5.92 -5.60 11.17
CA ILE A 94 -6.73 -4.49 10.63
C ILE A 94 -7.39 -4.87 9.31
N ILE A 95 -6.64 -5.43 8.36
CA ILE A 95 -7.17 -5.82 7.05
C ILE A 95 -8.26 -6.88 7.21
N SER A 96 -8.03 -7.89 8.06
CA SER A 96 -9.01 -8.95 8.28
C SER A 96 -10.31 -8.47 8.92
N TYR A 97 -10.23 -7.45 9.79
CA TYR A 97 -11.37 -6.92 10.53
C TYR A 97 -12.10 -5.79 9.79
N GLN A 98 -11.38 -4.83 9.22
CA GLN A 98 -11.95 -3.61 8.63
C GLN A 98 -12.07 -3.64 7.10
N TYR A 99 -11.15 -4.36 6.42
CA TYR A 99 -10.97 -4.27 4.97
C TYR A 99 -11.00 -5.66 4.28
N SER A 100 -11.85 -6.54 4.79
CA SER A 100 -11.89 -7.96 4.39
C SER A 100 -12.36 -8.18 2.95
N VAL A 101 -13.25 -7.33 2.44
CA VAL A 101 -13.77 -7.38 1.08
C VAL A 101 -12.80 -6.70 0.12
N LEU A 102 -12.32 -5.51 0.45
CA LEU A 102 -11.37 -4.73 -0.32
C LEU A 102 -10.06 -5.48 -0.54
N ALA A 103 -9.56 -6.19 0.47
CA ALA A 103 -8.34 -6.98 0.34
C ALA A 103 -8.45 -8.08 -0.73
N LYS A 104 -9.63 -8.69 -0.90
CA LYS A 104 -9.90 -9.68 -1.95
C LYS A 104 -10.01 -9.03 -3.33
N CYS A 105 -10.57 -7.83 -3.39
CA CYS A 105 -10.70 -7.08 -4.65
C CYS A 105 -9.33 -6.54 -5.14
N PHE A 106 -8.44 -6.17 -4.22
CA PHE A 106 -7.17 -5.52 -4.51
C PHE A 106 -5.97 -6.34 -4.03
N PRO A 107 -5.71 -7.53 -4.60
CA PRO A 107 -4.54 -8.32 -4.25
C PRO A 107 -3.25 -7.53 -4.54
N ARG A 108 -2.17 -7.83 -3.81
CA ARG A 108 -0.87 -7.19 -4.05
C ARG A 108 -0.11 -7.95 -5.15
N PRO A 109 0.50 -7.24 -6.12
CA PRO A 109 1.43 -7.87 -7.04
C PRO A 109 2.63 -8.44 -6.28
N VAL A 110 3.16 -9.54 -6.82
CA VAL A 110 4.32 -10.26 -6.26
C VAL A 110 5.61 -9.67 -6.83
N PHE A 111 6.63 -9.50 -6.00
CA PHE A 111 7.97 -9.11 -6.46
C PHE A 111 8.58 -10.21 -7.33
N LEU A 112 9.32 -9.81 -8.37
CA LEU A 112 10.01 -10.76 -9.24
C LEU A 112 10.92 -11.69 -8.44
N ASP A 113 11.67 -11.15 -7.48
CA ASP A 113 12.58 -11.88 -6.59
C ASP A 113 11.94 -13.01 -5.78
N ALA A 114 10.63 -12.97 -5.58
CA ALA A 114 9.89 -14.01 -4.87
C ALA A 114 9.38 -15.13 -5.81
N VAL A 115 9.50 -14.96 -7.13
CA VAL A 115 9.07 -15.93 -8.14
C VAL A 115 10.23 -16.87 -8.48
N ASP A 116 9.91 -18.12 -8.82
CA ASP A 116 10.91 -19.10 -9.26
C ASP A 116 11.61 -18.65 -10.55
N ARG A 117 12.94 -18.80 -10.59
CA ARG A 117 13.81 -18.38 -11.70
C ARG A 117 13.43 -19.02 -13.03
N LYS A 118 12.82 -20.21 -13.01
CA LYS A 118 12.37 -20.89 -14.24
C LYS A 118 11.38 -20.06 -15.07
N TYR A 119 10.70 -19.09 -14.46
CA TYR A 119 9.72 -18.23 -15.13
C TYR A 119 10.34 -16.94 -15.71
N TYR A 120 11.59 -16.61 -15.36
CA TYR A 120 12.18 -15.29 -15.62
C TYR A 120 12.32 -14.98 -17.10
N ASP A 121 12.78 -15.95 -17.91
CA ASP A 121 13.02 -15.75 -19.34
C ASP A 121 11.74 -15.35 -20.09
N VAL A 122 10.62 -16.00 -19.76
CA VAL A 122 9.30 -15.69 -20.35
C VAL A 122 8.77 -14.36 -19.80
N MET A 123 8.97 -14.09 -18.51
CA MET A 123 8.49 -12.87 -17.87
C MET A 123 9.21 -11.60 -18.33
N LEU A 124 10.52 -11.66 -18.58
CA LEU A 124 11.32 -10.51 -19.00
C LEU A 124 11.32 -10.32 -20.53
N ASN A 125 10.74 -11.26 -21.28
CA ASN A 125 10.67 -11.18 -22.73
C ASN A 125 9.89 -9.93 -23.20
N GLU A 126 10.52 -9.13 -24.06
CA GLU A 126 9.96 -7.86 -24.56
C GLU A 126 8.65 -8.04 -25.33
N ARG A 127 8.54 -9.07 -26.19
CA ARG A 127 7.32 -9.36 -26.95
C ARG A 127 6.15 -9.60 -26.00
N ARG A 128 6.39 -10.38 -24.94
CA ARG A 128 5.36 -10.61 -23.94
C ARG A 128 4.98 -9.32 -23.21
N GLN A 129 5.95 -8.47 -22.86
CA GLN A 129 5.67 -7.17 -22.26
C GLN A 129 4.83 -6.27 -23.17
N MET A 130 5.02 -6.34 -24.49
CA MET A 130 4.16 -5.65 -25.45
C MET A 130 2.74 -6.22 -25.44
N LEU A 131 2.58 -7.55 -25.48
CA LEU A 131 1.27 -8.23 -25.49
C LEU A 131 0.46 -8.00 -24.19
N LEU A 132 1.14 -7.75 -23.07
CA LEU A 132 0.52 -7.39 -21.80
C LEU A 132 -0.09 -6.00 -21.78
N THR A 133 0.23 -5.16 -22.76
CA THR A 133 -0.41 -3.86 -22.90
C THR A 133 -1.81 -4.10 -23.46
N ILE A 134 -2.77 -4.39 -22.58
CA ILE A 134 -4.16 -4.78 -22.90
C ILE A 134 -4.81 -3.80 -23.89
N HIS A 135 -4.43 -2.52 -23.80
CA HIS A 135 -4.83 -1.49 -24.76
C HIS A 135 -3.65 -1.06 -25.63
N ARG A 136 -3.89 -0.86 -26.93
CA ARG A 136 -2.90 -0.28 -27.87
C ARG A 136 -2.30 1.05 -27.40
N LYS A 137 -2.98 1.77 -26.48
CA LYS A 137 -2.48 2.98 -25.84
C LYS A 137 -2.39 2.77 -24.33
N PRO A 138 -1.25 3.06 -23.68
CA PRO A 138 -1.14 2.97 -22.24
C PRO A 138 -2.08 3.97 -21.56
N TYR A 139 -2.57 3.61 -20.37
CA TYR A 139 -3.36 4.52 -19.55
C TYR A 139 -2.54 5.76 -19.21
N ALA A 140 -3.07 6.94 -19.52
CA ALA A 140 -2.36 8.19 -19.25
C ALA A 140 -2.17 8.48 -17.75
N HIS A 141 -3.03 7.91 -16.89
CA HIS A 141 -3.09 8.22 -15.46
C HIS A 141 -2.51 7.10 -14.58
N ILE A 142 -1.86 6.09 -15.18
CA ILE A 142 -1.34 4.92 -14.47
C ILE A 142 0.11 4.69 -14.86
N ALA A 143 0.94 4.43 -13.86
CA ALA A 143 2.35 4.14 -14.07
C ALA A 143 2.53 2.80 -14.77
N LYS A 144 3.51 2.74 -15.68
CA LYS A 144 3.83 1.50 -16.38
C LYS A 144 4.30 0.45 -15.38
N HIS A 145 3.79 -0.77 -15.53
CA HIS A 145 4.29 -1.93 -14.79
C HIS A 145 5.74 -2.24 -15.18
N ASP A 146 6.61 -2.38 -14.17
CA ASP A 146 8.02 -2.74 -14.38
C ASP A 146 8.25 -4.24 -14.13
N ALA A 147 8.50 -4.98 -15.21
CA ALA A 147 8.76 -6.42 -15.16
C ALA A 147 10.12 -6.79 -14.56
N SER A 148 11.04 -5.84 -14.40
CA SER A 148 12.34 -6.08 -13.75
C SER A 148 12.22 -6.13 -12.22
N ILE A 149 11.16 -5.54 -11.66
CA ILE A 149 10.93 -5.45 -10.21
C ILE A 149 9.77 -6.35 -9.78
N LEU A 150 8.69 -6.38 -10.58
CA LEU A 150 7.45 -7.08 -10.27
C LEU A 150 7.23 -8.24 -11.23
N CYS A 151 6.58 -9.28 -10.73
CA CYS A 151 6.13 -10.39 -11.56
C CYS A 151 5.20 -9.87 -12.66
N SER A 152 5.48 -10.21 -13.91
CA SER A 152 4.68 -9.77 -15.05
C SER A 152 3.57 -10.74 -15.43
N CYS A 153 3.12 -11.65 -14.55
CA CYS A 153 1.91 -12.45 -14.82
C CYS A 153 0.66 -11.55 -14.93
N LEU A 154 -0.40 -12.03 -15.58
CA LEU A 154 -1.60 -11.21 -15.83
C LEU A 154 -2.21 -10.69 -14.52
N THR A 155 -2.33 -11.55 -13.51
CA THR A 155 -2.81 -11.18 -12.17
C THR A 155 -2.01 -10.03 -11.55
N CYS A 156 -0.67 -10.08 -11.59
CA CYS A 156 0.17 -9.03 -11.00
C CYS A 156 0.12 -7.72 -11.79
N VAL A 157 0.04 -7.77 -13.12
CA VAL A 157 -0.11 -6.57 -13.96
C VAL A 157 -1.45 -5.89 -13.67
N LEU A 158 -2.55 -6.66 -13.57
CA LEU A 158 -3.86 -6.11 -13.21
C LEU A 158 -3.89 -5.58 -11.77
N ALA A 159 -3.28 -6.30 -10.83
CA ALA A 159 -3.14 -5.86 -9.45
C ALA A 159 -2.39 -4.51 -9.34
N TRP A 160 -1.28 -4.36 -10.06
CA TRP A 160 -0.55 -3.09 -10.15
C TRP A 160 -1.43 -1.95 -10.67
N ASN A 161 -2.11 -2.17 -11.80
CA ASN A 161 -3.00 -1.16 -12.39
C ASN A 161 -4.11 -0.76 -11.42
N ASN A 162 -4.72 -1.73 -10.73
CA ASN A 162 -5.76 -1.49 -9.74
C ASN A 162 -5.26 -0.68 -8.54
N LEU A 163 -4.06 -0.97 -8.03
CA LEU A 163 -3.48 -0.22 -6.91
C LEU A 163 -3.10 1.21 -7.31
N CYS A 164 -2.54 1.42 -8.50
CA CYS A 164 -2.28 2.77 -9.01
C CYS A 164 -3.57 3.56 -9.21
N LEU A 165 -4.62 2.92 -9.73
CA LEU A 165 -5.91 3.53 -9.96
C LEU A 165 -6.56 4.02 -8.65
N ILE A 166 -6.58 3.22 -7.59
CA ILE A 166 -7.19 3.66 -6.32
C ILE A 166 -6.46 4.84 -5.69
N VAL A 167 -5.14 4.94 -5.89
CA VAL A 167 -4.35 6.11 -5.45
C VAL A 167 -4.73 7.34 -6.27
N ASP A 168 -4.79 7.23 -7.60
CA ASP A 168 -5.20 8.34 -8.48
C ASP A 168 -6.63 8.77 -8.19
N LEU A 169 -7.57 7.83 -8.07
CA LEU A 169 -8.96 8.08 -7.71
C LEU A 169 -9.07 8.79 -6.35
N SER A 170 -8.32 8.35 -5.33
CA SER A 170 -8.31 8.99 -4.01
C SER A 170 -7.76 10.40 -4.07
N HIS A 171 -6.70 10.63 -4.85
CA HIS A 171 -6.16 11.97 -5.07
C HIS A 171 -7.23 12.91 -5.64
N TRP A 172 -7.87 12.54 -6.75
CA TRP A 172 -8.85 13.40 -7.42
C TRP A 172 -10.17 13.54 -6.66
N THR A 173 -10.57 12.51 -5.93
CA THR A 173 -11.73 12.59 -5.04
C THR A 173 -11.52 13.68 -4.00
N ASN A 174 -10.35 13.66 -3.34
CA ASN A 174 -10.02 14.61 -2.28
C ASN A 174 -9.64 16.01 -2.79
N SER A 175 -8.92 16.12 -3.91
CA SER A 175 -8.39 17.40 -4.39
C SER A 175 -9.41 18.20 -5.21
N ALA A 176 -10.30 17.52 -5.94
CA ALA A 176 -11.17 18.14 -6.92
C ALA A 176 -12.65 17.79 -6.74
N ILE A 177 -13.02 16.52 -6.83
CA ILE A 177 -14.41 16.06 -6.94
C ILE A 177 -15.23 16.41 -5.69
N ALA A 178 -14.67 16.20 -4.49
CA ALA A 178 -15.30 16.54 -3.22
C ALA A 178 -15.51 18.06 -3.04
N HIS A 179 -14.70 18.88 -3.71
CA HIS A 179 -14.78 20.33 -3.65
C HIS A 179 -15.52 20.96 -4.85
N GLY A 180 -16.13 20.14 -5.72
CA GLY A 180 -16.84 20.62 -6.91
C GLY A 180 -15.93 21.25 -7.95
N LYS A 181 -14.62 21.00 -7.91
CA LYS A 181 -13.66 21.50 -8.90
C LYS A 181 -13.49 20.47 -10.03
N PRO A 182 -13.36 20.92 -11.29
CA PRO A 182 -13.09 20.02 -12.39
C PRO A 182 -11.64 19.49 -12.33
N ILE A 183 -11.46 18.21 -12.63
CA ILE A 183 -10.19 17.57 -12.94
C ILE A 183 -9.62 18.24 -14.21
N PRO A 184 -8.34 18.64 -14.21
CA PRO A 184 -7.67 19.19 -15.38
C PRO A 184 -7.71 18.23 -16.58
N MET A 185 -8.19 18.72 -17.72
CA MET A 185 -8.20 17.96 -18.96
C MET A 185 -6.79 17.83 -19.54
N MET A 186 -6.44 16.65 -20.01
CA MET A 186 -5.19 16.42 -20.76
C MET A 186 -5.44 16.65 -22.26
N PRO A 187 -4.66 17.50 -22.93
CA PRO A 187 -4.75 17.65 -24.38
C PRO A 187 -4.50 16.32 -25.09
N ARG A 188 -5.22 16.07 -26.19
CA ARG A 188 -5.08 14.81 -26.93
C ARG A 188 -3.65 14.64 -27.43
N GLY A 189 -3.08 13.46 -27.20
CA GLY A 189 -1.74 13.10 -27.67
C GLY A 189 -0.59 13.74 -26.88
N GLN A 190 -0.88 14.54 -25.85
CA GLN A 190 0.13 15.09 -24.97
C GLN A 190 0.11 14.39 -23.61
N ASN A 191 1.27 14.30 -22.97
CA ASN A 191 1.39 13.89 -21.59
C ASN A 191 2.03 15.06 -20.82
N PRO A 192 1.22 15.92 -20.18
CA PRO A 192 1.75 17.12 -19.54
C PRO A 192 2.62 16.75 -18.33
N GLU A 193 3.61 17.59 -18.02
CA GLU A 193 4.59 17.36 -16.96
C GLU A 193 3.94 17.11 -15.59
N TRP A 194 2.91 17.88 -15.24
CA TRP A 194 2.16 17.68 -14.00
C TRP A 194 1.56 16.27 -13.88
N ASN A 195 1.18 15.65 -15.00
CA ASN A 195 0.60 14.32 -15.00
C ASN A 195 1.68 13.25 -14.83
N LEU A 196 2.83 13.43 -15.48
CA LEU A 196 3.99 12.55 -15.30
C LEU A 196 4.43 12.52 -13.84
N GLU A 197 4.62 13.69 -13.23
CA GLU A 197 4.98 13.79 -11.82
C GLU A 197 3.92 13.17 -10.90
N LEU A 198 2.64 13.38 -11.21
CA LEU A 198 1.55 12.84 -10.39
C LEU A 198 1.52 11.31 -10.45
N VAL A 199 1.67 10.74 -11.65
CA VAL A 199 1.72 9.29 -11.88
C VAL A 199 2.93 8.66 -11.19
N GLU A 200 4.10 9.31 -11.24
CA GLU A 200 5.30 8.86 -10.52
C GLU A 200 5.09 8.88 -9.01
N LYS A 201 4.55 9.97 -8.45
CA LYS A 201 4.20 10.06 -7.02
C LYS A 201 3.22 8.97 -6.60
N HIS A 202 2.22 8.65 -7.44
CA HIS A 202 1.29 7.56 -7.17
C HIS A 202 2.00 6.20 -7.19
N ALA A 203 2.89 5.95 -8.15
CA ALA A 203 3.69 4.73 -8.23
C ALA A 203 4.57 4.54 -6.98
N GLU A 204 5.20 5.60 -6.47
CA GLU A 204 5.98 5.54 -5.23
C GLU A 204 5.14 5.10 -4.03
N VAL A 205 3.91 5.63 -3.91
CA VAL A 205 2.99 5.25 -2.83
C VAL A 205 2.62 3.77 -2.95
N VAL A 206 2.32 3.29 -4.17
CA VAL A 206 2.05 1.87 -4.41
C VAL A 206 3.28 1.03 -4.04
N HIS A 207 4.49 1.40 -4.48
CA HIS A 207 5.71 0.67 -4.12
C HIS A 207 5.94 0.60 -2.60
N ARG A 208 5.62 1.66 -1.84
CA ARG A 208 5.65 1.62 -0.37
C ARG A 208 4.64 0.62 0.18
N ALA A 209 3.42 0.59 -0.37
CA ALA A 209 2.39 -0.38 -0.01
C ALA A 209 2.74 -1.84 -0.35
N LEU A 210 3.57 -2.07 -1.37
CA LEU A 210 4.08 -3.40 -1.67
C LEU A 210 5.11 -3.87 -0.63
N LYS A 211 5.90 -2.94 -0.09
CA LYS A 211 6.94 -3.24 0.92
C LYS A 211 6.41 -3.29 2.36
N SER A 212 5.45 -2.43 2.72
CA SER A 212 4.84 -2.38 4.05
C SER A 212 3.36 -2.73 3.98
N THR A 213 2.95 -3.67 4.83
CA THR A 213 1.56 -4.12 4.87
C THR A 213 0.67 -3.05 5.49
N LEU A 214 1.21 -2.21 6.39
CA LEU A 214 0.47 -1.06 6.93
C LEU A 214 0.18 0.00 5.86
N TRP A 215 1.13 0.29 4.96
CA TRP A 215 0.88 1.18 3.82
C TRP A 215 -0.15 0.61 2.85
N TYR A 216 -0.19 -0.71 2.66
CA TYR A 216 -1.26 -1.35 1.92
C TYR A 216 -2.62 -1.22 2.62
N ALA A 217 -2.70 -1.41 3.93
CA ALA A 217 -3.92 -1.15 4.70
C ALA A 217 -4.37 0.32 4.56
N LEU A 218 -3.44 1.28 4.52
CA LEU A 218 -3.75 2.68 4.24
C LEU A 218 -4.38 2.86 2.85
N LEU A 219 -3.91 2.16 1.81
CA LEU A 219 -4.54 2.21 0.50
C LEU A 219 -5.98 1.73 0.54
N LEU A 220 -6.25 0.63 1.25
CA LEU A 220 -7.61 0.10 1.42
C LEU A 220 -8.49 1.10 2.19
N GLN A 221 -7.99 1.70 3.28
CA GLN A 221 -8.68 2.75 4.02
C GLN A 221 -9.05 3.93 3.10
N ARG A 222 -8.11 4.41 2.28
CA ARG A 222 -8.35 5.50 1.33
C ARG A 222 -9.37 5.14 0.27
N HIS A 223 -9.35 3.90 -0.20
CA HIS A 223 -10.32 3.42 -1.18
C HIS A 223 -11.72 3.19 -0.58
N LEU A 224 -11.80 2.81 0.71
CA LEU A 224 -13.07 2.78 1.42
C LEU A 224 -13.69 4.17 1.48
N GLN A 225 -12.88 5.19 1.79
CA GLN A 225 -13.32 6.59 1.83
C GLN A 225 -13.84 7.08 0.47
N THR A 226 -13.16 6.75 -0.63
CA THR A 226 -13.63 7.11 -1.98
C THR A 226 -14.90 6.37 -2.35
N THR A 227 -15.02 5.09 -1.97
CA THR A 227 -16.21 4.26 -2.21
C THR A 227 -17.42 4.81 -1.47
N VAL A 228 -17.29 5.10 -0.17
CA VAL A 228 -18.35 5.72 0.64
C VAL A 228 -18.76 7.08 0.07
N PHE A 229 -17.78 7.90 -0.33
CA PHE A 229 -18.04 9.18 -0.97
C PHE A 229 -18.82 9.02 -2.29
N GLY A 230 -18.39 8.09 -3.15
CA GLY A 230 -19.03 7.80 -4.43
C GLY A 230 -20.48 7.36 -4.27
N ILE A 231 -20.74 6.41 -3.38
CA ILE A 231 -22.10 5.93 -3.07
C ILE A 231 -22.97 7.08 -2.55
N ARG A 232 -22.52 7.83 -1.54
CA ARG A 232 -23.31 8.93 -0.94
C ARG A 232 -23.62 10.05 -1.95
N ARG A 233 -22.67 10.39 -2.81
CA ARG A 233 -22.84 11.39 -3.88
C ARG A 233 -23.90 10.97 -4.90
N TYR A 234 -24.05 9.67 -5.13
CA TYR A 234 -25.00 9.12 -6.11
C TYR A 234 -26.37 8.83 -5.51
N THR A 235 -26.41 8.35 -4.27
CA THR A 235 -27.65 8.13 -3.50
C THR A 235 -28.48 9.41 -3.42
N SER A 236 -27.81 10.56 -3.27
CA SER A 236 -28.48 11.86 -3.23
C SER A 236 -29.08 12.30 -4.58
N LYS A 237 -28.71 11.64 -5.69
CA LYS A 237 -29.19 11.97 -7.05
C LYS A 237 -30.27 11.02 -7.54
N ASP A 238 -30.05 9.71 -7.44
CA ASP A 238 -30.83 8.71 -8.19
C ASP A 238 -31.65 7.74 -7.31
N GLY A 239 -31.62 7.91 -5.98
CA GLY A 239 -32.37 7.07 -5.04
C GLY A 239 -31.76 5.68 -4.85
N GLU A 240 -31.92 5.15 -3.63
CA GLU A 240 -31.26 3.95 -3.09
C GLU A 240 -29.72 3.99 -3.02
N ALA A 241 -29.21 3.70 -1.82
CA ALA A 241 -27.77 3.62 -1.59
C ALA A 241 -27.23 2.29 -2.11
N GLY A 242 -26.25 2.34 -3.00
CA GLY A 242 -25.54 1.14 -3.44
C GLY A 242 -25.09 0.30 -2.23
N TYR A 243 -25.29 -1.01 -2.31
CA TYR A 243 -24.98 -1.96 -1.24
C TYR A 243 -25.74 -1.74 0.08
N GLY A 244 -26.84 -0.97 0.05
CA GLY A 244 -27.59 -0.63 1.26
C GLY A 244 -26.76 0.11 2.30
N LEU A 245 -25.81 0.94 1.86
CA LEU A 245 -24.93 1.72 2.74
C LEU A 245 -25.76 2.61 3.67
N ASN A 246 -25.56 2.47 4.98
CA ASN A 246 -26.20 3.30 6.00
C ASN A 246 -25.17 4.11 6.83
N ASP A 247 -25.65 4.94 7.76
CA ASP A 247 -24.77 5.79 8.57
C ASP A 247 -23.96 5.00 9.61
N ASP A 248 -24.47 3.86 10.09
CA ASP A 248 -23.73 2.97 11.00
C ASP A 248 -22.53 2.34 10.28
N ASP A 249 -22.71 1.88 9.04
CA ASP A 249 -21.63 1.35 8.20
C ASP A 249 -20.51 2.39 8.04
N VAL A 250 -20.88 3.66 7.81
CA VAL A 250 -19.91 4.76 7.70
C VAL A 250 -19.22 5.05 9.04
N ALA A 251 -19.96 4.97 10.15
CA ALA A 251 -19.39 5.16 11.49
C ALA A 251 -18.43 4.03 11.88
N THR A 252 -18.69 2.79 11.45
CA THR A 252 -17.79 1.65 11.70
C THR A 252 -16.49 1.71 10.92
N GLU A 253 -16.46 2.48 9.82
CA GLU A 253 -15.32 2.58 8.90
C GLU A 253 -14.85 1.20 8.39
N THR A 254 -15.79 0.26 8.21
CA THR A 254 -15.53 -1.08 7.66
C THR A 254 -16.11 -1.26 6.27
N ASP A 255 -15.57 -2.22 5.51
CA ASP A 255 -16.05 -2.56 4.17
C ASP A 255 -17.12 -3.67 4.13
N ALA A 256 -17.66 -4.05 5.29
CA ALA A 256 -18.61 -5.16 5.41
C ALA A 256 -19.87 -4.95 4.54
N PHE A 257 -20.31 -3.71 4.35
CA PHE A 257 -21.46 -3.40 3.49
C PHE A 257 -21.21 -3.80 2.03
N CYS A 258 -19.96 -3.79 1.55
CA CYS A 258 -19.62 -4.18 0.17
C CYS A 258 -19.87 -5.67 -0.13
N ALA A 259 -20.13 -6.50 0.89
CA ALA A 259 -20.50 -7.91 0.73
C ALA A 259 -22.00 -8.12 0.42
N ARG A 260 -22.84 -7.09 0.61
CA ARG A 260 -24.28 -7.13 0.28
C ARG A 260 -24.50 -7.08 -1.24
N ASP A 261 -25.71 -7.39 -1.68
CA ASP A 261 -26.09 -7.18 -3.08
C ASP A 261 -25.96 -5.69 -3.46
N GLY A 262 -25.53 -5.42 -4.68
CA GLY A 262 -25.25 -4.07 -5.12
C GLY A 262 -24.89 -3.98 -6.61
N PRO A 263 -24.72 -2.75 -7.11
CA PRO A 263 -24.46 -2.51 -8.52
C PRO A 263 -23.14 -3.16 -8.97
N PRO A 264 -23.02 -3.59 -10.24
CA PRO A 264 -21.75 -4.02 -10.80
C PRO A 264 -20.65 -2.96 -10.63
N SER A 265 -19.46 -3.41 -10.25
CA SER A 265 -18.37 -2.53 -9.80
C SER A 265 -17.00 -2.93 -10.35
N TYR A 266 -16.94 -3.82 -11.33
CA TYR A 266 -15.67 -4.41 -11.80
C TYR A 266 -15.08 -3.69 -13.03
N GLU A 267 -15.79 -2.73 -13.61
CA GLU A 267 -15.36 -2.04 -14.83
C GLU A 267 -14.22 -1.06 -14.54
N PHE A 268 -13.14 -1.18 -15.32
CA PHE A 268 -11.94 -0.38 -15.16
C PHE A 268 -12.15 1.06 -15.67
N PRO A 269 -11.94 2.11 -14.85
CA PRO A 269 -11.99 3.50 -15.31
C PRO A 269 -10.81 3.84 -16.24
N LEU A 270 -11.04 3.79 -17.55
CA LEU A 270 -9.99 4.07 -18.57
C LEU A 270 -9.52 5.53 -18.57
N HIS A 271 -10.38 6.46 -18.15
CA HIS A 271 -10.12 7.90 -18.14
C HIS A 271 -10.60 8.53 -16.82
N ARG A 272 -9.94 9.61 -16.41
CA ARG A 272 -10.33 10.36 -15.20
C ARG A 272 -11.74 10.97 -15.28
N ASP A 273 -12.26 11.17 -16.49
CA ASP A 273 -13.66 11.62 -16.69
C ASP A 273 -14.66 10.60 -16.13
N THR A 274 -14.32 9.31 -16.15
CA THR A 274 -15.15 8.26 -15.55
C THR A 274 -15.26 8.41 -14.03
N TYR A 275 -14.32 9.10 -13.36
CA TYR A 275 -14.36 9.28 -11.91
C TYR A 275 -15.57 10.10 -11.43
N TYR A 276 -16.07 11.01 -12.26
CA TYR A 276 -17.28 11.75 -11.90
C TYR A 276 -18.51 10.87 -11.80
N SER A 277 -18.51 9.78 -12.59
CA SER A 277 -19.62 8.84 -12.66
C SER A 277 -19.42 7.55 -11.88
N LEU A 278 -18.25 7.37 -11.28
CA LEU A 278 -17.88 6.15 -10.61
C LEU A 278 -18.50 6.11 -9.21
N GLN A 279 -19.47 5.23 -9.01
CA GLN A 279 -20.05 4.98 -7.68
C GLN A 279 -19.11 4.15 -6.83
N THR A 280 -18.70 3.00 -7.35
CA THR A 280 -17.83 2.04 -6.67
C THR A 280 -16.91 1.36 -7.68
N TYR A 281 -15.70 1.03 -7.25
CA TYR A 281 -14.77 0.23 -8.02
C TYR A 281 -14.21 -0.89 -7.15
N LEU A 282 -14.66 -2.10 -7.40
CA LEU A 282 -14.31 -3.31 -6.66
C LEU A 282 -14.06 -4.41 -7.71
N PRO A 283 -12.83 -4.49 -8.25
CA PRO A 283 -12.45 -5.45 -9.27
C PRO A 283 -12.30 -6.85 -8.67
N ASN A 284 -11.99 -7.82 -9.52
CA ASN A 284 -11.70 -9.22 -9.13
C ASN A 284 -12.84 -9.91 -8.37
N ARG A 285 -14.09 -9.46 -8.63
CA ARG A 285 -15.29 -10.12 -8.14
C ARG A 285 -16.42 -10.08 -9.16
N ILE A 286 -17.32 -11.05 -9.06
CA ILE A 286 -18.53 -11.13 -9.87
C ILE A 286 -19.71 -11.59 -9.01
N TRP A 287 -20.87 -10.99 -9.22
CA TRP A 287 -22.10 -11.42 -8.56
C TRP A 287 -22.62 -12.69 -9.22
N LYS A 288 -22.88 -13.73 -8.43
CA LYS A 288 -23.50 -14.96 -8.92
C LYS A 288 -24.92 -15.11 -8.41
N LYS A 289 -25.88 -14.91 -9.32
CA LYS A 289 -27.33 -15.01 -9.04
C LYS A 289 -27.76 -16.37 -8.46
N GLU A 290 -27.07 -17.45 -8.81
CA GLU A 290 -27.41 -18.80 -8.31
C GLU A 290 -27.17 -18.98 -6.81
N GLY A 291 -26.21 -18.26 -6.25
CA GLY A 291 -25.81 -18.39 -4.84
C GLY A 291 -26.01 -17.12 -4.01
N ASP A 292 -26.55 -16.05 -4.62
CA ASP A 292 -26.72 -14.74 -4.01
C ASP A 292 -25.43 -14.23 -3.32
N GLU A 293 -24.30 -14.47 -3.98
CA GLU A 293 -22.97 -14.25 -3.41
C GLU A 293 -22.01 -13.57 -4.39
N TRP A 294 -21.09 -12.78 -3.83
CA TRP A 294 -19.90 -12.33 -4.54
C TRP A 294 -18.88 -13.46 -4.63
N ARG A 295 -18.49 -13.84 -5.85
CA ARG A 295 -17.32 -14.70 -6.07
C ARG A 295 -16.11 -13.86 -6.43
N TYR A 296 -15.00 -14.17 -5.78
CA TYR A 296 -13.74 -13.48 -5.95
C TYR A 296 -12.78 -14.30 -6.83
N GLN A 297 -11.79 -13.64 -7.40
CA GLN A 297 -10.66 -14.31 -8.03
C GLN A 297 -9.98 -15.25 -7.01
N PRO A 298 -9.62 -16.48 -7.40
CA PRO A 298 -8.94 -17.42 -6.50
C PRO A 298 -7.58 -16.90 -6.02
N ASP A 299 -7.21 -17.22 -4.78
CA ASP A 299 -5.92 -16.84 -4.19
C ASP A 299 -4.72 -17.48 -4.93
N ASP A 300 -4.94 -18.64 -5.57
CA ASP A 300 -3.93 -19.37 -6.35
C ASP A 300 -3.83 -18.90 -7.81
N GLN A 301 -4.60 -17.90 -8.22
CA GLN A 301 -4.66 -17.46 -9.62
C GLN A 301 -3.29 -16.96 -10.13
N HIS A 302 -2.47 -16.35 -9.27
CA HIS A 302 -1.08 -16.01 -9.60
C HIS A 302 -0.29 -17.24 -10.09
N PHE A 303 -0.36 -18.36 -9.37
CA PHE A 303 0.35 -19.58 -9.74
C PHE A 303 -0.20 -20.20 -11.02
N ARG A 304 -1.53 -20.20 -11.19
CA ARG A 304 -2.17 -20.64 -12.44
C ARG A 304 -1.72 -19.83 -13.64
N ASP A 305 -1.58 -18.51 -13.49
CA ASP A 305 -1.07 -17.64 -14.54
C ASP A 305 0.40 -17.96 -14.86
N LEU A 306 1.23 -18.24 -13.86
CA LEU A 306 2.62 -18.67 -14.04
C LEU A 306 2.71 -19.98 -14.86
N GLU A 307 1.91 -20.98 -14.49
CA GLU A 307 1.86 -22.26 -15.19
C GLU A 307 1.34 -22.10 -16.63
N TRP A 308 0.29 -21.31 -16.82
CA TRP A 308 -0.26 -21.02 -18.13
C TRP A 308 0.76 -20.35 -19.05
N MET A 309 1.54 -19.40 -18.53
CA MET A 309 2.63 -18.79 -19.31
C MET A 309 3.64 -19.82 -19.80
N MET A 310 4.03 -20.77 -18.94
CA MET A 310 5.00 -21.81 -19.29
C MET A 310 4.43 -22.89 -20.22
N SER A 311 3.11 -23.05 -20.29
CA SER A 311 2.48 -24.02 -21.20
C SER A 311 2.59 -23.62 -22.68
N MET A 312 2.84 -22.34 -22.97
CA MET A 312 2.86 -21.80 -24.34
C MET A 312 4.12 -20.95 -24.64
N PRO A 313 5.35 -21.45 -24.42
CA PRO A 313 6.57 -20.66 -24.56
C PRO A 313 6.76 -20.13 -26.00
N GLY A 314 6.41 -20.95 -27.01
CA GLY A 314 6.46 -20.57 -28.42
C GLY A 314 5.48 -19.46 -28.83
N LYS A 315 4.46 -19.14 -28.02
CA LYS A 315 3.59 -17.98 -28.26
C LYS A 315 4.27 -16.67 -27.84
N TRP A 316 5.12 -16.73 -26.83
CA TRP A 316 5.72 -15.57 -26.19
C TRP A 316 7.13 -15.25 -26.71
N MET A 317 7.85 -16.28 -27.17
CA MET A 317 9.27 -16.18 -27.57
C MET A 317 9.51 -16.18 -29.09
N LYS A 318 8.46 -16.16 -29.93
CA LYS A 318 8.64 -16.04 -31.39
C LYS A 318 9.30 -14.70 -31.75
N PRO A 319 10.17 -14.64 -32.78
CA PRO A 319 10.74 -13.39 -33.29
C PRO A 319 9.64 -12.41 -33.72
N VAL A 320 9.85 -11.11 -33.48
CA VAL A 320 8.91 -10.03 -33.87
C VAL A 320 8.87 -9.84 -35.41
N GLU A 321 9.90 -10.29 -36.13
CA GLU A 321 9.99 -10.20 -37.59
C GLU A 321 8.94 -11.06 -38.33
N ASP A 322 8.48 -12.15 -37.70
CA ASP A 322 7.49 -13.04 -38.31
C ASP A 322 6.09 -12.40 -38.32
N GLU A 323 5.74 -11.56 -37.34
CA GLU A 323 4.42 -10.89 -37.30
C GLU A 323 4.30 -9.73 -38.29
N LYS A 324 5.39 -9.04 -38.64
CA LYS A 324 5.31 -8.02 -39.71
C LYS A 324 4.98 -8.67 -41.06
N LYS A 325 5.49 -9.87 -41.31
CA LYS A 325 5.13 -10.66 -42.50
C LYS A 325 3.69 -11.14 -42.43
N ASP A 326 3.25 -11.65 -41.28
CA ASP A 326 1.85 -12.08 -41.09
C ASP A 326 0.86 -10.89 -41.20
N GLU A 327 1.19 -9.70 -40.67
CA GLU A 327 0.36 -8.49 -40.78
C GLU A 327 0.40 -7.85 -42.20
N GLU A 328 1.49 -8.02 -42.95
CA GLU A 328 1.59 -7.63 -44.35
C GLU A 328 0.79 -8.62 -45.24
N GLU A 329 0.90 -9.93 -45.02
CA GLU A 329 0.09 -10.95 -45.71
C GLU A 329 -1.41 -10.76 -45.46
N VAL A 330 -1.84 -10.50 -44.21
CA VAL A 330 -3.27 -10.25 -43.90
C VAL A 330 -3.80 -8.95 -44.51
N LYS A 331 -2.93 -7.95 -44.77
CA LYS A 331 -3.31 -6.72 -45.48
C LYS A 331 -3.37 -6.91 -46.99
N GLU A 332 -2.54 -7.79 -47.56
CA GLU A 332 -2.60 -8.15 -48.99
C GLU A 332 -3.81 -9.04 -49.32
N GLU A 333 -4.28 -9.87 -48.37
CA GLU A 333 -5.44 -10.76 -48.56
C GLU A 333 -6.81 -10.10 -48.39
N GLN A 334 -6.91 -8.82 -48.01
CA GLN A 334 -8.18 -8.07 -48.01
C GLN A 334 -8.38 -7.32 -49.34
N PRO A 335 -9.15 -7.85 -50.31
CA PRO A 335 -9.50 -7.08 -51.49
C PRO A 335 -10.39 -5.89 -51.11
N VAL A 336 -9.94 -4.70 -51.53
CA VAL A 336 -10.69 -3.45 -51.61
C VAL A 336 -12.01 -3.71 -52.36
N GLY A 337 -13.15 -3.66 -51.66
CA GLY A 337 -14.44 -3.80 -52.31
C GLY A 337 -15.60 -3.76 -51.35
N GLN A 338 -16.12 -2.56 -51.07
CA GLN A 338 -17.53 -2.40 -50.74
C GLN A 338 -18.04 -1.12 -51.42
N GLU A 339 -18.68 -1.33 -52.57
CA GLU A 339 -19.57 -0.38 -53.21
C GLU A 339 -20.69 0.01 -52.24
N VAL A 340 -20.83 1.31 -52.02
CA VAL A 340 -21.96 1.89 -51.28
C VAL A 340 -23.16 1.88 -52.25
N THR A 341 -24.03 0.88 -52.09
CA THR A 341 -25.37 0.91 -52.69
C THR A 341 -26.30 1.66 -51.74
N ASN A 342 -26.66 2.89 -52.12
CA ASN A 342 -27.78 3.60 -51.53
C ASN A 342 -29.07 2.89 -51.93
N ILE A 343 -29.89 2.53 -50.94
CA ILE A 343 -31.30 2.17 -51.14
C ILE A 343 -32.13 3.22 -50.39
N GLU A 344 -32.85 3.97 -51.23
CA GLU A 344 -33.99 4.90 -51.06
C GLU A 344 -34.31 5.53 -49.70
#